data_AF-A0A6A4ZCZ2-F1
#
_entry.id   AF-A0A6A4ZCZ2-F1
#
_cell.length_a   1.000
_cell.length_b   1.000
_cell.length_c   1.000
_cell.angle_alpha   90.00
_cell.angle_beta   90.00
_cell.angle_gamma   90.00
#
_symmetry.space_group_name_H-M   'P 1'
#
loop_
_entity.id
_entity.type
_entity.pdbx_description
1 polymer ?
#
loop_
_entity_poly.entity_id
_entity_poly.type
_entity_poly.pdbx_seq_one_letter_code
_entity_poly.pdbx_strand_id
1 'polypeptide(L)'
;DASYKSIRAIFDQQRSAVLVVGGSQEALEAHPNTNRLVLNKRKGFIKLALESGVKVVPVYHFGETNMFTQVANPRGSMLRSFQEFLLRRLTFSTPLLTSGVIPMSTPILTVIGAPLSFPKIASPSVEDVETYHAKYKAALQALFDKHKHDFYTPDQLKNGADLRIIATQTAFLVFVFVSFNILPPCLVAIYYFVPHGWVIVAALFVWALFLDQAPFNGKGRIVPFLRYNRLWRLSSDYFTHKLRQESPLNPSDKHLFICHPHGIIGLSTWLVFVGDAANFLRSNPQLQISVVTVRYIRHSLPNKLDAQVKFNFLLPFWRDLVLALGFLDASYKSIRAIFDQQRSAVLVVGGSQEALEAHPNTNRLVLNKRKGFIKLALESGVKVVPVYHFGETNMFTQVRMQYHIRPS
;
A
#
# COMPACT_ATOMS: atom_id res chain seq x y z
N ASP A 1 -27.64 24.68 0.63
CA ASP A 1 -27.18 23.90 -0.54
C ASP A 1 -26.30 24.80 -1.43
N ALA A 2 -25.59 24.27 -2.43
CA ALA A 2 -24.78 25.09 -3.35
C ALA A 2 -25.62 25.70 -4.50
N SER A 3 -26.90 26.00 -4.24
CA SER A 3 -27.81 26.52 -5.26
C SER A 3 -27.53 27.99 -5.56
N TYR A 4 -27.92 28.42 -6.76
CA TYR A 4 -27.78 29.81 -7.21
C TYR A 4 -28.40 30.81 -6.23
N LYS A 5 -29.60 30.50 -5.73
CA LYS A 5 -30.36 31.32 -4.77
C LYS A 5 -29.63 31.42 -3.42
N SER A 6 -29.10 30.30 -2.92
CA SER A 6 -28.38 30.25 -1.65
C SER A 6 -27.10 31.10 -1.71
N ILE A 7 -26.31 30.99 -2.79
CA ILE A 7 -25.07 31.77 -2.92
C ILE A 7 -25.38 33.26 -3.10
N ARG A 8 -26.43 33.62 -3.88
CA ARG A 8 -26.90 35.02 -3.99
C ARG A 8 -27.25 35.61 -2.62
N ALA A 9 -28.01 34.88 -1.80
CA ALA A 9 -28.38 35.35 -0.46
C ALA A 9 -27.16 35.60 0.45
N ILE A 10 -26.06 34.84 0.29
CA ILE A 10 -24.81 35.08 1.01
C ILE A 10 -24.18 36.41 0.57
N PHE A 11 -24.17 36.70 -0.73
CA PHE A 11 -23.64 37.95 -1.27
C PHE A 11 -24.49 39.17 -0.88
N ASP A 12 -25.82 39.03 -0.83
CA ASP A 12 -26.72 40.09 -0.37
C ASP A 12 -26.46 40.47 1.11
N GLN A 13 -25.95 39.53 1.91
CA GLN A 13 -25.49 39.77 3.29
C GLN A 13 -24.04 40.26 3.37
N GLN A 14 -23.41 40.60 2.25
CA GLN A 14 -21.99 41.02 2.16
C GLN A 14 -21.01 39.98 2.71
N ARG A 15 -21.32 38.69 2.58
CA ARG A 15 -20.46 37.59 3.02
C ARG A 15 -19.74 36.94 1.85
N SER A 16 -18.57 36.36 2.12
CA SER A 16 -17.86 35.52 1.15
C SER A 16 -18.41 34.10 1.13
N ALA A 17 -18.36 33.47 -0.04
CA ALA A 17 -18.73 32.07 -0.23
C ALA A 17 -17.57 31.27 -0.83
N VAL A 18 -17.41 30.02 -0.41
CA VAL A 18 -16.51 29.04 -1.03
C VAL A 18 -17.37 28.02 -1.77
N LEU A 19 -17.03 27.75 -3.03
CA LEU A 19 -17.77 26.84 -3.89
C LEU A 19 -16.84 25.79 -4.48
N VAL A 20 -17.18 24.51 -4.26
CA VAL A 20 -16.54 23.38 -4.95
C VAL A 20 -17.28 23.13 -6.26
N VAL A 21 -16.71 23.61 -7.37
CA VAL A 21 -17.42 23.77 -8.66
C VAL A 21 -17.80 22.44 -9.33
N GLY A 22 -16.95 21.41 -9.22
CA GLY A 22 -17.21 20.14 -9.89
C GLY A 22 -18.26 19.24 -9.25
N GLY A 23 -18.48 19.39 -7.95
CA GLY A 23 -19.43 18.60 -7.16
C GLY A 23 -19.14 17.09 -7.22
N SER A 24 -20.19 16.28 -7.08
CA SER A 24 -20.11 14.80 -7.07
C SER A 24 -19.53 14.21 -8.38
N GLN A 25 -19.60 14.94 -9.50
CA GLN A 25 -19.05 14.43 -10.74
C GLN A 25 -17.52 14.37 -10.76
N GLU A 26 -16.83 15.29 -10.08
CA GLU A 26 -15.36 15.26 -9.95
C GLU A 26 -14.88 14.07 -9.12
N ALA A 27 -15.68 13.59 -8.16
CA ALA A 27 -15.31 12.41 -7.36
C ALA A 27 -15.16 11.13 -8.22
N LEU A 28 -15.89 11.02 -9.33
CA LEU A 28 -15.72 9.90 -10.26
C LEU A 28 -14.50 10.04 -11.19
N GLU A 29 -13.87 11.22 -11.24
CA GLU A 29 -12.64 11.46 -12.01
C GLU A 29 -11.39 11.51 -11.11
N ALA A 30 -11.59 11.50 -9.77
CA ALA A 30 -10.55 11.59 -8.76
C ALA A 30 -9.72 10.29 -8.67
N HIS A 31 -8.69 10.19 -9.50
CA HIS A 31 -7.72 9.10 -9.43
C HIS A 31 -6.37 9.63 -8.95
N PRO A 32 -5.57 8.81 -8.25
CA PRO A 32 -4.25 9.23 -7.81
C PRO A 32 -3.40 9.78 -8.96
N ASN A 33 -2.73 10.90 -8.72
CA ASN A 33 -1.90 11.63 -9.68
C ASN A 33 -2.64 12.12 -10.93
N THR A 34 -3.98 12.26 -10.88
CA THR A 34 -4.74 12.98 -11.89
C THR A 34 -5.26 14.31 -11.37
N ASN A 35 -5.41 15.25 -12.29
CA ASN A 35 -5.89 16.61 -12.03
C ASN A 35 -6.99 16.94 -13.04
N ARG A 36 -8.11 16.21 -12.96
CA ARG A 36 -9.23 16.34 -13.90
C ARG A 36 -10.36 17.13 -13.26
N LEU A 37 -10.57 18.34 -13.76
CA LEU A 37 -11.63 19.23 -13.29
C LEU A 37 -12.84 19.23 -14.23
N VAL A 38 -14.04 19.25 -13.67
CA VAL A 38 -15.30 19.36 -14.41
C VAL A 38 -15.72 20.82 -14.44
N LEU A 39 -14.97 21.62 -15.21
CA LEU A 39 -15.16 23.07 -15.25
C LEU A 39 -15.93 23.54 -16.50
N ASN A 40 -15.71 22.91 -17.66
CA ASN A 40 -16.28 23.37 -18.94
C ASN A 40 -17.82 23.44 -18.98
N LYS A 41 -18.52 22.64 -18.17
CA LYS A 41 -20.00 22.64 -18.11
C LYS A 41 -20.55 23.46 -16.94
N ARG A 42 -19.70 23.98 -16.05
CA ARG A 42 -20.10 24.59 -14.77
C ARG A 42 -19.93 26.11 -14.84
N LYS A 43 -20.80 26.80 -15.58
CA LYS A 43 -20.67 28.25 -15.83
C LYS A 43 -21.52 29.14 -14.94
N GLY A 44 -22.43 28.55 -14.15
CA GLY A 44 -23.39 29.28 -13.31
C GLY A 44 -22.74 30.17 -12.26
N PHE A 45 -21.57 29.81 -11.73
CA PHE A 45 -20.86 30.65 -10.75
C PHE A 45 -20.30 31.94 -11.37
N ILE A 46 -19.87 31.90 -12.64
CA ILE A 46 -19.44 33.08 -13.39
C ILE A 46 -20.63 33.99 -13.65
N LYS A 47 -21.76 33.41 -14.10
CA LYS A 47 -23.01 34.16 -14.27
C LYS A 47 -23.40 34.90 -12.98
N LEU A 48 -23.37 34.20 -11.84
CA LEU A 48 -23.69 34.79 -10.54
C LEU A 48 -22.70 35.89 -10.14
N ALA A 49 -21.40 35.70 -10.42
CA ALA A 49 -20.37 36.69 -10.13
C ALA A 49 -20.56 37.97 -10.95
N LEU A 50 -20.92 37.85 -12.24
CA LEU A 50 -21.25 38.97 -13.12
C LEU A 50 -22.50 39.71 -12.63
N GLU A 51 -23.57 39.00 -12.24
CA GLU A 51 -24.79 39.65 -11.74
C GLU A 51 -24.56 40.39 -10.41
N SER A 52 -23.69 39.84 -9.55
CA SER A 52 -23.44 40.37 -8.21
C SER A 52 -22.31 41.39 -8.17
N GLY A 53 -21.41 41.40 -9.17
CA GLY A 53 -20.21 42.24 -9.20
C GLY A 53 -19.13 41.82 -8.20
N VAL A 54 -19.16 40.56 -7.74
CA VAL A 54 -18.19 40.05 -6.76
C VAL A 54 -16.90 39.59 -7.44
N LYS A 55 -15.77 39.72 -6.74
CA LYS A 55 -14.49 39.17 -7.20
C LYS A 55 -14.49 37.65 -7.06
N VAL A 56 -13.93 36.96 -8.04
CA VAL A 56 -13.79 35.49 -8.02
C VAL A 56 -12.35 35.12 -7.75
N VAL A 57 -12.10 34.34 -6.71
CA VAL A 57 -10.76 33.90 -6.32
C VAL A 57 -10.58 32.43 -6.72
N PRO A 58 -9.67 32.10 -7.65
CA PRO A 58 -9.38 30.70 -7.97
C PRO A 58 -8.60 30.05 -6.83
N VAL A 59 -9.07 28.90 -6.36
CA VAL A 59 -8.39 28.07 -5.36
C VAL A 59 -8.13 26.70 -5.96
N TYR A 60 -6.94 26.16 -5.75
CA TYR A 60 -6.54 24.84 -6.22
C TYR A 60 -5.95 24.01 -5.07
N HIS A 61 -6.36 22.75 -4.97
CA HIS A 61 -5.87 21.82 -3.97
C HIS A 61 -5.09 20.69 -4.65
N PHE A 62 -3.77 20.68 -4.49
CA PHE A 62 -2.91 19.58 -4.91
C PHE A 62 -2.97 18.43 -3.90
N GLY A 63 -2.99 17.19 -4.39
CA GLY A 63 -2.94 16.00 -3.54
C GLY A 63 -4.28 15.43 -3.10
N GLU A 64 -5.38 16.17 -3.26
CA GLU A 64 -6.75 15.71 -2.93
C GLU A 64 -7.09 14.37 -3.61
N THR A 65 -6.73 14.21 -4.88
CA THR A 65 -7.00 12.97 -5.64
C THR A 65 -6.14 11.78 -5.18
N ASN A 66 -5.14 12.01 -4.33
CA ASN A 66 -4.30 10.96 -3.75
C ASN A 66 -4.83 10.45 -2.40
N MET A 67 -5.79 11.14 -1.78
CA MET A 67 -6.33 10.75 -0.47
C MET A 67 -7.11 9.44 -0.53
N PHE A 68 -7.63 9.07 -1.69
CA PHE A 68 -8.35 7.82 -1.89
C PHE A 68 -7.92 7.16 -3.18
N THR A 69 -7.90 5.82 -3.18
CA THR A 69 -7.80 5.04 -4.41
C THR A 69 -9.16 4.46 -4.73
N GLN A 70 -9.52 4.43 -6.01
CA GLN A 70 -10.78 3.85 -6.48
C GLN A 70 -10.55 2.88 -7.64
N VAL A 71 -11.49 1.97 -7.84
CA VAL A 71 -11.49 1.04 -8.98
C VAL A 71 -11.46 1.85 -10.29
N ALA A 72 -10.61 1.44 -11.23
CA ALA A 72 -10.53 2.07 -12.54
C ALA A 72 -11.89 2.00 -13.28
N ASN A 73 -12.41 3.16 -13.68
CA ASN A 73 -13.73 3.32 -14.29
C ASN A 73 -13.64 4.21 -15.55
N PRO A 74 -12.92 3.79 -16.61
CA PRO A 74 -12.74 4.61 -17.81
C PRO A 74 -14.09 4.95 -18.45
N ARG A 75 -14.16 6.12 -19.10
CA ARG A 75 -15.37 6.55 -19.84
C ARG A 75 -15.73 5.52 -20.90
N GLY A 76 -17.01 5.14 -20.93
CA GLY A 76 -17.54 4.08 -21.80
C GLY A 76 -17.51 2.67 -21.19
N SER A 77 -16.87 2.45 -20.03
CA SER A 77 -16.95 1.16 -19.34
C SER A 77 -18.33 0.92 -18.73
N MET A 78 -18.71 -0.35 -18.57
CA MET A 78 -19.96 -0.75 -17.92
C MET A 78 -20.10 -0.17 -16.52
N LEU A 79 -19.02 -0.22 -15.72
CA LEU A 79 -18.98 0.36 -14.37
C LEU A 79 -19.25 1.86 -14.42
N ARG A 80 -18.58 2.58 -15.32
CA ARG A 80 -18.75 4.03 -15.46
C ARG A 80 -20.16 4.40 -15.91
N SER A 81 -20.74 3.67 -16.86
CA SER A 81 -22.12 3.89 -17.31
C SER A 81 -23.13 3.71 -16.18
N PHE A 82 -22.94 2.69 -15.33
CA PHE A 82 -23.77 2.47 -14.15
C PHE A 82 -23.60 3.59 -13.10
N GLN A 83 -22.37 4.00 -12.81
CA GLN A 83 -22.09 5.11 -11.88
C GLN A 83 -22.70 6.44 -12.38
N GLU A 84 -22.61 6.72 -13.68
CA GLU A 84 -23.23 7.91 -14.28
C GLU A 84 -24.76 7.84 -14.25
N PHE A 85 -25.36 6.66 -14.43
CA PHE A 85 -26.80 6.46 -14.27
C PHE A 85 -27.24 6.76 -12.82
N LEU A 86 -26.53 6.23 -11.83
CA LEU A 86 -26.82 6.51 -10.41
C LEU A 86 -26.63 7.99 -10.07
N LEU A 87 -25.56 8.63 -10.54
CA LEU A 87 -25.32 10.06 -10.34
C LEU A 87 -26.48 10.91 -10.84
N ARG A 88 -27.04 10.57 -12.01
CA ARG A 88 -28.20 11.26 -12.60
C ARG A 88 -29.49 11.08 -11.79
N ARG A 89 -29.64 9.94 -11.09
CA ARG A 89 -30.85 9.58 -10.34
C ARG A 89 -30.80 9.99 -8.86
N LEU A 90 -29.65 9.89 -8.21
CA LEU A 90 -29.52 9.97 -6.74
C LEU A 90 -28.63 11.14 -6.26
N THR A 91 -28.13 11.98 -7.17
CA THR A 91 -27.28 13.18 -6.90
C THR A 91 -25.92 12.90 -6.24
N PHE A 92 -25.75 11.74 -5.60
CA PHE A 92 -24.51 11.25 -5.00
C PHE A 92 -23.75 10.32 -5.95
N SER A 93 -22.44 10.56 -6.08
CA SER A 93 -21.47 9.63 -6.65
C SER A 93 -20.88 8.79 -5.53
N THR A 94 -20.89 7.47 -5.67
CA THR A 94 -20.09 6.58 -4.83
C THR A 94 -18.96 5.98 -5.68
N PRO A 95 -17.78 6.64 -5.75
CA PRO A 95 -16.60 5.95 -6.25
C PRO A 95 -16.37 4.68 -5.42
N LEU A 96 -16.03 3.57 -6.08
CA LEU A 96 -15.75 2.30 -5.40
C LEU A 96 -14.32 2.37 -4.87
N LEU A 97 -14.19 2.73 -3.59
CA LEU A 97 -12.90 2.96 -2.94
C LEU A 97 -12.17 1.64 -2.67
N THR A 98 -10.92 1.56 -3.10
CA THR A 98 -10.00 0.45 -2.80
C THR A 98 -9.11 0.74 -1.59
N SER A 99 -8.96 2.01 -1.19
CA SER A 99 -8.22 2.44 0.01
C SER A 99 -9.04 2.36 1.30
N GLY A 100 -10.29 1.88 1.24
CA GLY A 100 -11.24 1.98 2.36
C GLY A 100 -11.89 3.36 2.47
N VAL A 101 -12.68 3.57 3.53
CA VAL A 101 -13.49 4.79 3.74
C VAL A 101 -12.74 5.90 4.49
N ILE A 102 -11.55 5.61 5.01
CA ILE A 102 -10.71 6.59 5.71
C ILE A 102 -9.68 7.14 4.72
N PRO A 103 -9.51 8.47 4.61
CA PRO A 103 -8.52 9.04 3.73
C PRO A 103 -7.09 8.63 4.10
N MET A 104 -6.26 8.38 3.09
CA MET A 104 -4.83 8.15 3.26
C MET A 104 -4.14 9.45 3.69
N SER A 105 -3.09 9.30 4.50
CA SER A 105 -2.24 10.43 4.93
C SER A 105 -1.34 10.86 3.77
N THR A 106 -1.87 11.73 2.91
CA THR A 106 -1.14 12.29 1.77
C THR A 106 -0.87 13.78 1.98
N PRO A 107 0.29 14.31 1.55
CA PRO A 107 0.51 15.75 1.53
C PRO A 107 -0.58 16.46 0.72
N ILE A 108 -1.02 17.62 1.20
CA ILE A 108 -1.98 18.49 0.49
C ILE A 108 -1.37 19.88 0.43
N LEU A 109 -1.34 20.47 -0.76
CA LEU A 109 -0.95 21.87 -0.95
C LEU A 109 -2.16 22.64 -1.49
N THR A 110 -2.64 23.60 -0.71
CA THR A 110 -3.68 24.52 -1.16
C THR A 110 -3.03 25.81 -1.64
N VAL A 111 -3.32 26.21 -2.87
CA VAL A 111 -2.88 27.49 -3.43
C VAL A 111 -4.09 28.36 -3.74
N ILE A 112 -3.99 29.64 -3.38
CA ILE A 112 -5.04 30.64 -3.57
C ILE A 112 -4.49 31.69 -4.54
N GLY A 113 -5.16 31.86 -5.67
CA GLY A 113 -4.76 32.82 -6.70
C GLY A 113 -5.23 34.25 -6.41
N ALA A 114 -4.88 35.16 -7.30
CA ALA A 114 -5.30 36.56 -7.20
C ALA A 114 -6.82 36.71 -7.45
N PRO A 115 -7.51 37.63 -6.76
CA PRO A 115 -8.91 37.92 -7.02
C PRO A 115 -9.14 38.46 -8.44
N LEU A 116 -9.99 37.79 -9.21
CA LEU A 116 -10.43 38.23 -10.53
C LEU A 116 -11.60 39.20 -10.38
N SER A 117 -11.44 40.41 -10.90
CA SER A 117 -12.52 41.41 -10.90
C SER A 117 -13.34 41.29 -12.17
N PHE A 118 -14.65 41.12 -12.02
CA PHE A 118 -15.60 41.06 -13.13
C PHE A 118 -16.53 42.27 -13.07
N PRO A 119 -16.98 42.80 -14.22
CA PRO A 119 -17.96 43.88 -14.24
C PRO A 119 -19.32 43.38 -13.71
N LYS A 120 -20.09 44.29 -13.12
CA LYS A 120 -21.48 44.01 -12.74
C LYS A 120 -22.39 44.15 -13.96
N ILE A 121 -22.99 43.05 -14.40
CA ILE A 121 -23.92 42.99 -15.54
C ILE A 121 -25.24 42.40 -15.04
N ALA A 122 -26.33 43.17 -15.06
CA ALA A 122 -27.61 42.74 -14.50
C ALA A 122 -28.19 41.49 -15.18
N SER A 123 -27.98 41.34 -16.49
CA SER A 123 -28.41 40.17 -17.27
C SER A 123 -27.30 39.78 -18.26
N PRO A 124 -26.28 39.02 -17.79
CA PRO A 124 -25.14 38.65 -18.63
C PRO A 124 -25.58 37.71 -19.75
N SER A 125 -25.09 37.99 -20.97
CA SER A 125 -25.31 37.14 -22.13
C SER A 125 -24.52 35.83 -22.01
N VAL A 126 -24.83 34.85 -22.86
CA VAL A 126 -24.05 33.61 -22.94
C VAL A 126 -22.59 33.90 -23.29
N GLU A 127 -22.34 34.86 -24.18
CA GLU A 127 -21.01 35.26 -24.63
C GLU A 127 -20.20 35.93 -23.51
N ASP A 128 -20.84 36.77 -22.69
CA ASP A 128 -20.21 37.34 -21.49
C ASP A 128 -19.74 36.22 -20.56
N VAL A 129 -20.63 35.26 -20.27
CA VAL A 129 -20.33 34.14 -19.39
C VAL A 129 -19.17 33.30 -19.95
N GLU A 130 -19.14 33.00 -21.26
CA GLU A 130 -18.02 32.28 -21.87
C GLU A 130 -16.70 33.05 -21.72
N THR A 131 -16.72 34.35 -21.99
CA THR A 131 -15.53 35.21 -21.95
C THR A 131 -14.92 35.24 -20.56
N TYR A 132 -15.72 35.48 -19.52
CA TYR A 132 -15.22 35.54 -18.14
C TYR A 132 -14.93 34.15 -17.57
N HIS A 133 -15.63 33.10 -18.01
CA HIS A 133 -15.28 31.72 -17.68
C HIS A 133 -13.94 31.31 -18.30
N ALA A 134 -13.62 31.75 -19.52
CA ALA A 134 -12.31 31.56 -20.14
C ALA A 134 -11.20 32.27 -19.34
N LYS A 135 -11.44 33.50 -18.88
CA LYS A 135 -10.52 34.22 -17.99
C LYS A 135 -10.28 33.46 -16.67
N TYR A 136 -11.33 32.94 -16.04
CA TYR A 136 -11.20 32.11 -14.85
C TYR A 136 -10.37 30.83 -15.11
N LYS A 137 -10.65 30.12 -16.21
CA LYS A 137 -9.89 28.93 -16.61
C LYS A 137 -8.41 29.24 -16.80
N ALA A 138 -8.09 30.34 -17.49
CA ALA A 138 -6.72 30.77 -17.72
C ALA A 138 -6.01 31.09 -16.39
N ALA A 139 -6.67 31.78 -15.47
CA ALA A 139 -6.11 32.09 -14.16
C ALA A 139 -5.86 30.82 -13.31
N LEU A 140 -6.81 29.86 -13.33
CA LEU A 140 -6.66 28.59 -12.62
C LEU A 140 -5.53 27.73 -13.21
N GLN A 141 -5.42 27.70 -14.55
CA GLN A 141 -4.34 27.01 -15.25
C GLN A 141 -2.98 27.62 -14.91
N ALA A 142 -2.87 28.95 -14.94
CA ALA A 142 -1.64 29.65 -14.56
C ALA A 142 -1.25 29.39 -13.10
N LEU A 143 -2.24 29.33 -12.19
CA LEU A 143 -2.03 28.97 -10.79
C LEU A 143 -1.49 27.54 -10.64
N PHE A 144 -2.05 26.59 -11.39
CA PHE A 144 -1.54 25.21 -11.45
C PHE A 144 -0.12 25.17 -11.99
N ASP A 145 0.14 25.80 -13.14
CA ASP A 145 1.46 25.76 -13.80
C ASP A 145 2.57 26.38 -12.96
N LYS A 146 2.25 27.41 -12.19
CA LYS A 146 3.18 28.06 -11.26
C LYS A 146 3.59 27.14 -10.11
N HIS A 147 2.65 26.37 -9.56
CA HIS A 147 2.84 25.61 -8.31
C HIS A 147 2.96 24.10 -8.48
N LYS A 148 2.76 23.56 -9.68
CA LYS A 148 2.83 22.11 -9.93
C LYS A 148 4.17 21.49 -9.55
N HIS A 149 5.26 22.24 -9.63
CA HIS A 149 6.61 21.77 -9.27
C HIS A 149 6.91 21.89 -7.77
N ASP A 150 6.10 22.65 -7.02
CA ASP A 150 6.18 22.71 -5.55
C ASP A 150 5.62 21.43 -4.91
N PHE A 151 4.76 20.72 -5.65
CA PHE A 151 4.06 19.52 -5.16
C PHE A 151 4.45 18.22 -5.90
N TYR A 152 4.49 18.24 -7.24
CA TYR A 152 4.76 17.04 -8.04
C TYR A 152 6.22 16.96 -8.48
N THR A 153 6.76 15.74 -8.48
CA THR A 153 8.03 15.44 -9.16
C THR A 153 7.85 15.42 -10.69
N PRO A 154 8.92 15.60 -11.49
CA PRO A 154 8.84 15.49 -12.95
C PRO A 154 8.23 14.17 -13.45
N ASP A 155 8.46 13.07 -12.73
CA ASP A 155 7.91 11.75 -13.09
C ASP A 155 6.40 11.66 -12.83
N GLN A 156 5.91 12.28 -11.75
CA GLN A 156 4.48 12.37 -11.45
C GLN A 156 3.72 13.23 -12.47
N LEU A 157 4.35 14.27 -13.02
CA LEU A 157 3.76 15.12 -14.04
C LEU A 157 3.72 14.46 -15.43
N LYS A 158 4.71 13.62 -15.75
CA LYS A 158 4.76 12.87 -17.03
C LYS A 158 3.75 11.71 -17.05
N ASN A 159 3.58 11.06 -15.92
CA ASN A 159 2.72 9.89 -15.78
C ASN A 159 1.35 10.31 -15.21
N GLY A 160 0.55 11.04 -15.99
CA GLY A 160 -0.89 11.12 -15.70
C GLY A 160 -1.44 9.70 -15.59
N ALA A 161 -2.27 9.41 -14.57
CA ALA A 161 -2.58 8.05 -14.16
C ALA A 161 -2.83 7.07 -15.32
N ASP A 162 -1.82 6.23 -15.59
CA ASP A 162 -1.96 5.15 -16.55
C ASP A 162 -2.94 4.14 -15.94
N LEU A 163 -4.08 3.95 -16.59
CA LEU A 163 -5.08 2.96 -16.17
C LEU A 163 -4.47 1.56 -16.02
N ARG A 164 -3.40 1.24 -16.78
CA ARG A 164 -2.67 -0.01 -16.63
C ARG A 164 -1.94 -0.07 -15.29
N ILE A 165 -1.30 1.01 -14.87
CA ILE A 165 -0.63 1.09 -13.56
C ILE A 165 -1.67 0.95 -12.44
N ILE A 166 -2.81 1.65 -12.51
CA ILE A 166 -3.86 1.52 -11.49
C ILE A 166 -4.41 0.08 -11.45
N ALA A 167 -4.70 -0.52 -12.60
CA ALA A 167 -5.24 -1.88 -12.66
C ALA A 167 -4.26 -2.92 -12.10
N THR A 168 -2.97 -2.80 -12.41
CA THR A 168 -1.92 -3.70 -11.92
C THR A 168 -1.70 -3.55 -10.41
N GLN A 169 -1.66 -2.31 -9.91
CA GLN A 169 -1.62 -2.01 -8.47
C GLN A 169 -2.83 -2.58 -7.72
N THR A 170 -4.03 -2.38 -8.27
CA THR A 170 -5.28 -2.91 -7.68
C THR A 170 -5.27 -4.43 -7.64
N ALA A 171 -4.85 -5.09 -8.73
CA ALA A 171 -4.76 -6.55 -8.78
C ALA A 171 -3.76 -7.11 -7.76
N PHE A 172 -2.62 -6.43 -7.55
CA PHE A 172 -1.66 -6.81 -6.51
C PHE A 172 -2.25 -6.69 -5.10
N LEU A 173 -2.93 -5.58 -4.79
CA LEU A 173 -3.60 -5.40 -3.50
C LEU A 173 -4.69 -6.43 -3.25
N VAL A 174 -5.50 -6.75 -4.26
CA VAL A 174 -6.51 -7.82 -4.16
C VAL A 174 -5.83 -9.17 -3.90
N PHE A 175 -4.74 -9.48 -4.61
CA PHE A 175 -3.98 -10.70 -4.40
C PHE A 175 -3.49 -10.82 -2.94
N VAL A 176 -2.90 -9.76 -2.38
CA VAL A 176 -2.47 -9.73 -0.98
C VAL A 176 -3.67 -9.85 -0.04
N PHE A 177 -4.71 -9.07 -0.24
CA PHE A 177 -5.89 -9.09 0.63
C PHE A 177 -6.55 -10.48 0.67
N VAL A 178 -6.76 -11.10 -0.49
CA VAL A 178 -7.32 -12.45 -0.62
C VAL A 178 -6.43 -13.48 0.05
N SER A 179 -5.11 -13.41 -0.18
CA SER A 179 -4.15 -14.39 0.35
C SER A 179 -4.05 -14.34 1.88
N PHE A 180 -4.22 -13.16 2.49
CA PHE A 180 -4.05 -12.97 3.93
C PHE A 180 -5.37 -12.99 4.73
N ASN A 181 -6.51 -12.62 4.13
CA ASN A 181 -7.77 -12.43 4.87
C ASN A 181 -8.82 -13.52 4.65
N ILE A 182 -8.74 -14.32 3.59
CA ILE A 182 -9.76 -15.37 3.32
C ILE A 182 -9.41 -16.70 4.01
N LEU A 183 -8.13 -17.03 4.15
CA LEU A 183 -7.73 -18.33 4.70
C LEU A 183 -8.11 -18.54 6.17
N PRO A 184 -7.96 -17.56 7.10
CA PRO A 184 -8.38 -17.76 8.49
C PRO A 184 -9.90 -17.95 8.67
N PRO A 185 -10.78 -17.15 8.02
CA PRO A 185 -12.22 -17.39 8.05
C PRO A 185 -12.67 -18.74 7.51
N CYS A 186 -11.90 -19.39 6.61
CA CYS A 186 -12.25 -20.73 6.13
C CYS A 186 -12.30 -21.76 7.27
N LEU A 187 -11.42 -21.67 8.27
CA LEU A 187 -11.47 -22.59 9.43
C LEU A 187 -12.73 -22.37 10.27
N VAL A 188 -13.11 -21.10 10.47
CA VAL A 188 -14.34 -20.72 11.15
C VAL A 188 -15.55 -21.24 10.37
N ALA A 189 -15.55 -21.06 9.05
CA ALA A 189 -16.62 -21.55 8.19
C ALA A 189 -16.75 -23.08 8.24
N ILE A 190 -15.63 -23.82 8.20
CA ILE A 190 -15.64 -25.28 8.36
C ILE A 190 -16.23 -25.66 9.73
N TYR A 191 -15.80 -25.00 10.80
CA TYR A 191 -16.27 -25.28 12.15
C TYR A 191 -17.79 -25.16 12.29
N TYR A 192 -18.39 -24.10 11.73
CA TYR A 192 -19.80 -23.79 11.92
C TYR A 192 -20.75 -24.36 10.85
N PHE A 193 -20.30 -24.49 9.59
CA PHE A 193 -21.19 -24.82 8.46
C PHE A 193 -21.01 -26.24 7.91
N VAL A 194 -19.97 -26.98 8.31
CA VAL A 194 -19.78 -28.38 7.90
C VAL A 194 -20.27 -29.30 9.02
N PRO A 195 -21.11 -30.33 8.74
CA PRO A 195 -21.50 -31.32 9.74
C PRO A 195 -20.26 -31.97 10.36
N HIS A 196 -20.15 -31.92 11.69
CA HIS A 196 -18.96 -32.37 12.44
C HIS A 196 -17.66 -31.62 12.07
N GLY A 197 -17.75 -30.40 11.55
CA GLY A 197 -16.60 -29.60 11.12
C GLY A 197 -15.60 -29.31 12.24
N TRP A 198 -16.02 -29.30 13.50
CA TRP A 198 -15.13 -29.20 14.65
C TRP A 198 -14.10 -30.36 14.71
N VAL A 199 -14.47 -31.57 14.29
CA VAL A 199 -13.55 -32.73 14.24
C VAL A 199 -12.48 -32.49 13.18
N ILE A 200 -12.87 -31.95 12.02
CA ILE A 200 -11.94 -31.62 10.94
C ILE A 200 -10.96 -30.54 11.42
N VAL A 201 -11.47 -29.47 12.03
CA VAL A 201 -10.63 -28.39 12.56
C VAL A 201 -9.68 -28.93 13.65
N ALA A 202 -10.17 -29.74 14.59
CA ALA A 202 -9.34 -30.35 15.61
C ALA A 202 -8.24 -31.24 15.01
N ALA A 203 -8.58 -32.08 14.02
CA ALA A 203 -7.61 -32.93 13.31
C ALA A 203 -6.54 -32.10 12.58
N LEU A 204 -6.92 -30.98 11.94
CA LEU A 204 -5.98 -30.07 11.29
C LEU A 204 -5.00 -29.44 12.28
N PHE A 205 -5.48 -29.02 13.46
CA PHE A 205 -4.60 -28.51 14.52
C PHE A 205 -3.69 -29.62 15.09
N VAL A 206 -4.22 -30.82 15.35
CA VAL A 206 -3.40 -31.95 15.81
C VAL A 206 -2.28 -32.25 14.81
N TRP A 207 -2.63 -32.30 13.52
CA TRP A 207 -1.67 -32.48 12.45
C TRP A 207 -0.61 -31.36 12.42
N ALA A 208 -1.04 -30.09 12.46
CA ALA A 208 -0.14 -28.94 12.38
C ALA A 208 0.81 -28.82 13.59
N LEU A 209 0.32 -29.14 14.80
CA LEU A 209 1.06 -28.99 16.05
C LEU A 209 1.96 -30.17 16.37
N PHE A 210 1.51 -31.40 16.10
CA PHE A 210 2.16 -32.60 16.59
C PHE A 210 2.80 -33.43 15.48
N LEU A 211 2.11 -33.61 14.35
CA LEU A 211 2.54 -34.56 13.32
C LEU A 211 3.50 -33.91 12.32
N ASP A 212 3.19 -32.72 11.85
CA ASP A 212 3.87 -32.16 10.70
C ASP A 212 5.04 -31.22 11.05
N GLN A 213 6.25 -31.69 10.77
CA GLN A 213 7.52 -31.01 11.07
C GLN A 213 8.11 -30.19 9.93
N ALA A 214 7.36 -29.98 8.84
CA ALA A 214 7.83 -29.20 7.70
C ALA A 214 8.45 -27.82 8.03
N PRO A 215 7.97 -27.04 9.03
CA PRO A 215 8.59 -25.76 9.38
C PRO A 215 10.02 -25.85 9.94
N PHE A 216 10.43 -27.01 10.48
CA PHE A 216 11.69 -27.19 11.21
C PHE A 216 12.68 -28.11 10.52
N ASN A 217 12.23 -28.83 9.49
CA ASN A 217 13.02 -29.90 8.88
C ASN A 217 14.01 -29.41 7.82
N GLY A 218 14.12 -28.10 7.57
CA GLY A 218 15.01 -27.52 6.56
C GLY A 218 14.55 -27.66 5.09
N LYS A 219 13.58 -28.56 4.81
CA LYS A 219 13.06 -28.82 3.46
C LYS A 219 11.89 -27.89 3.09
N GLY A 220 10.94 -27.70 3.99
CA GLY A 220 9.73 -26.93 3.70
C GLY A 220 8.86 -27.55 2.60
N ARG A 221 8.02 -26.73 1.93
CA ARG A 221 7.10 -27.19 0.87
C ARG A 221 7.02 -26.24 -0.31
N ILE A 222 8.13 -25.70 -0.80
CA ILE A 222 8.09 -24.67 -1.86
C ILE A 222 7.28 -25.17 -3.06
N VAL A 223 6.23 -24.42 -3.40
CA VAL A 223 5.38 -24.63 -4.58
C VAL A 223 5.81 -23.60 -5.64
N PRO A 224 6.51 -24.02 -6.72
CA PRO A 224 7.03 -23.10 -7.73
C PRO A 224 5.96 -22.21 -8.35
N PHE A 225 4.74 -22.74 -8.55
CA PHE A 225 3.62 -21.98 -9.09
C PHE A 225 3.28 -20.75 -8.23
N LEU A 226 3.26 -20.87 -6.90
CA LEU A 226 2.95 -19.75 -6.00
C LEU A 226 4.12 -18.78 -5.88
N ARG A 227 5.36 -19.29 -5.87
CA ARG A 227 6.60 -18.51 -5.78
C ARG A 227 6.86 -17.67 -7.03
N TYR A 228 6.66 -18.23 -8.23
CA TYR A 228 7.00 -17.59 -9.51
C TYR A 228 5.80 -17.06 -10.28
N ASN A 229 4.65 -16.86 -9.62
CA ASN A 229 3.44 -16.38 -10.28
C ASN A 229 3.62 -14.97 -10.88
N ARG A 230 2.77 -14.62 -11.86
CA ARG A 230 2.84 -13.31 -12.53
C ARG A 230 2.34 -12.16 -11.65
N LEU A 231 1.54 -12.42 -10.61
CA LEU A 231 0.97 -11.41 -9.73
C LEU A 231 2.06 -10.73 -8.88
N TRP A 232 3.12 -11.45 -8.50
CA TRP A 232 4.27 -10.85 -7.82
C TRP A 232 4.95 -9.77 -8.66
N ARG A 233 4.98 -9.92 -9.99
CA ARG A 233 5.55 -8.87 -10.87
C ARG A 233 4.72 -7.59 -10.86
N LEU A 234 3.43 -7.65 -10.54
CA LEU A 234 2.61 -6.45 -10.42
C LEU A 234 3.03 -5.56 -9.22
N SER A 235 3.75 -6.14 -8.26
CA SER A 235 4.29 -5.37 -7.12
C SER A 235 5.38 -4.38 -7.52
N SER A 236 6.08 -4.58 -8.66
CA SER A 236 7.11 -3.65 -9.12
C SER A 236 6.53 -2.28 -9.44
N ASP A 237 5.31 -2.26 -9.97
CA ASP A 237 4.60 -1.03 -10.34
C ASP A 237 3.90 -0.39 -9.13
N TYR A 238 3.64 -1.17 -8.08
CA TYR A 238 3.11 -0.66 -6.82
C TYR A 238 4.20 -0.02 -5.95
N PHE A 239 5.34 -0.70 -5.75
CA PHE A 239 6.40 -0.25 -4.85
C PHE A 239 7.58 0.46 -5.55
N THR A 240 7.62 0.51 -6.89
CA THR A 240 8.81 0.92 -7.67
C THR A 240 10.09 0.23 -7.17
N HIS A 241 9.97 -1.07 -6.84
CA HIS A 241 11.05 -1.81 -6.21
C HIS A 241 12.20 -2.08 -7.20
N LYS A 242 13.42 -1.68 -6.82
CA LYS A 242 14.64 -1.90 -7.62
C LYS A 242 15.64 -2.73 -6.84
N LEU A 243 16.12 -3.81 -7.45
CA LEU A 243 17.18 -4.65 -6.90
C LEU A 243 18.52 -4.24 -7.51
N ARG A 244 19.54 -4.05 -6.66
CA ARG A 244 20.93 -3.91 -7.08
C ARG A 244 21.76 -4.99 -6.39
N GLN A 245 22.40 -5.83 -7.19
CA GLN A 245 23.33 -6.86 -6.73
C GLN A 245 24.75 -6.40 -7.10
N GLU A 246 25.61 -6.17 -6.10
CA GLU A 246 26.95 -5.60 -6.33
C GLU A 246 27.93 -6.62 -6.92
N SER A 247 27.77 -7.91 -6.58
CA SER A 247 28.65 -8.97 -7.05
C SER A 247 27.87 -10.24 -7.36
N PRO A 248 28.30 -11.05 -8.35
CA PRO A 248 27.71 -12.37 -8.60
C PRO A 248 27.89 -13.27 -7.37
N LEU A 249 26.91 -14.14 -7.13
CA LEU A 249 26.97 -15.13 -6.08
C LEU A 249 27.42 -16.46 -6.68
N ASN A 250 28.36 -17.14 -6.03
CA ASN A 250 28.81 -18.45 -6.48
C ASN A 250 27.75 -19.52 -6.18
N PRO A 251 27.19 -20.21 -7.18
CA PRO A 251 26.14 -21.20 -6.97
C PRO A 251 26.51 -22.38 -6.06
N SER A 252 27.81 -22.73 -6.01
CA SER A 252 28.32 -23.81 -5.17
C SER A 252 28.30 -23.45 -3.68
N ASP A 253 28.41 -22.16 -3.36
CA ASP A 253 28.41 -21.67 -1.99
C ASP A 253 26.99 -21.61 -1.43
N LYS A 254 26.85 -21.92 -0.14
CA LYS A 254 25.61 -21.68 0.60
C LYS A 254 25.70 -20.37 1.34
N HIS A 255 24.59 -19.65 1.28
CA HIS A 255 24.53 -18.27 1.73
C HIS A 255 23.49 -18.13 2.84
N LEU A 256 23.87 -17.35 3.86
CA LEU A 256 22.96 -16.81 4.84
C LEU A 256 22.76 -15.32 4.52
N PHE A 257 21.66 -14.99 3.87
CA PHE A 257 21.28 -13.61 3.58
C PHE A 257 20.70 -12.96 4.82
N ILE A 258 21.23 -11.79 5.18
CA ILE A 258 20.87 -11.05 6.39
C ILE A 258 20.19 -9.74 5.99
N CYS A 259 18.87 -9.70 6.11
CA CYS A 259 18.04 -8.60 5.64
C CYS A 259 17.80 -7.53 6.73
N HIS A 260 18.00 -6.27 6.37
CA HIS A 260 17.77 -5.10 7.21
C HIS A 260 17.25 -3.90 6.41
N PRO A 261 16.51 -2.97 7.03
CA PRO A 261 15.78 -3.14 8.29
C PRO A 261 14.58 -4.08 8.09
N HIS A 262 14.02 -4.64 9.17
CA HIS A 262 12.80 -5.45 9.08
C HIS A 262 11.57 -4.62 8.62
N GLY A 263 11.48 -3.35 9.02
CA GLY A 263 10.21 -2.61 8.94
C GLY A 263 9.09 -3.31 9.71
N ILE A 264 7.82 -2.98 9.46
CA ILE A 264 6.71 -3.63 10.19
C ILE A 264 6.57 -5.10 9.78
N ILE A 265 6.62 -5.39 8.47
CA ILE A 265 6.31 -6.73 7.92
C ILE A 265 7.41 -7.34 7.06
N GLY A 266 8.50 -6.63 6.77
CA GLY A 266 9.60 -7.11 5.93
C GLY A 266 9.20 -7.35 4.48
N LEU A 267 8.39 -6.46 3.90
CA LEU A 267 7.79 -6.68 2.58
C LEU A 267 8.84 -6.78 1.47
N SER A 268 9.90 -5.98 1.50
CA SER A 268 10.97 -6.08 0.49
C SER A 268 11.61 -7.47 0.48
N THR A 269 11.78 -8.10 1.65
CA THR A 269 12.28 -9.49 1.73
C THR A 269 11.31 -10.47 1.05
N TRP A 270 9.99 -10.28 1.21
CA TRP A 270 8.99 -11.08 0.51
C TRP A 270 9.08 -10.88 -1.01
N LEU A 271 9.12 -9.64 -1.47
CA LEU A 271 9.13 -9.33 -2.91
C LEU A 271 10.37 -9.90 -3.60
N VAL A 272 11.54 -9.86 -2.96
CA VAL A 272 12.79 -10.36 -3.55
C VAL A 272 12.94 -11.87 -3.42
N PHE A 273 12.81 -12.42 -2.21
CA PHE A 273 13.23 -13.80 -1.91
C PHE A 273 12.07 -14.81 -1.88
N VAL A 274 10.81 -14.35 -1.89
CA VAL A 274 9.62 -15.21 -1.84
C VAL A 274 8.84 -15.17 -3.15
N GLY A 275 8.51 -13.97 -3.63
CA GLY A 275 7.71 -13.77 -4.84
C GLY A 275 8.52 -13.60 -6.12
N ASP A 276 9.84 -13.47 -6.00
CA ASP A 276 10.75 -13.19 -7.12
C ASP A 276 10.29 -12.02 -8.02
N ALA A 277 9.72 -10.99 -7.41
CA ALA A 277 9.21 -9.80 -8.10
C ALA A 277 10.34 -9.03 -8.80
N ALA A 278 11.55 -9.09 -8.24
CA ALA A 278 12.75 -8.44 -8.77
C ALA A 278 13.65 -9.39 -9.57
N ASN A 279 13.17 -10.61 -9.91
CA ASN A 279 13.90 -11.64 -10.66
C ASN A 279 15.22 -12.14 -10.02
N PHE A 280 15.44 -11.92 -8.71
CA PHE A 280 16.64 -12.40 -8.04
C PHE A 280 16.81 -13.92 -8.11
N LEU A 281 15.74 -14.68 -7.83
CA LEU A 281 15.76 -16.15 -7.85
C LEU A 281 15.90 -16.67 -9.28
N ARG A 282 15.22 -16.04 -10.26
CA ARG A 282 15.38 -16.36 -11.69
C ARG A 282 16.79 -16.09 -12.21
N SER A 283 17.44 -15.03 -11.74
CA SER A 283 18.84 -14.72 -12.08
C SER A 283 19.84 -15.63 -11.38
N ASN A 284 19.44 -16.30 -10.29
CA ASN A 284 20.27 -17.20 -9.52
C ASN A 284 19.59 -18.59 -9.35
N PRO A 285 19.26 -19.30 -10.44
CA PRO A 285 18.36 -20.47 -10.42
C PRO A 285 18.91 -21.66 -9.64
N GLN A 286 20.23 -21.71 -9.43
CA GLN A 286 20.90 -22.75 -8.65
C GLN A 286 20.83 -22.50 -7.14
N LEU A 287 20.47 -21.29 -6.69
CA LEU A 287 20.30 -20.98 -5.28
C LEU A 287 18.93 -21.45 -4.79
N GLN A 288 18.92 -22.56 -4.06
CA GLN A 288 17.73 -22.98 -3.34
C GLN A 288 17.58 -22.20 -2.04
N ILE A 289 16.70 -21.19 -2.05
CA ILE A 289 16.51 -20.27 -0.93
C ILE A 289 15.22 -20.57 -0.16
N SER A 290 15.35 -20.64 1.17
CA SER A 290 14.24 -20.58 2.12
C SER A 290 14.30 -19.28 2.93
N VAL A 291 13.16 -18.66 3.17
CA VAL A 291 13.08 -17.48 4.04
C VAL A 291 12.72 -17.94 5.43
N VAL A 292 13.51 -17.60 6.44
CA VAL A 292 13.19 -17.93 7.82
C VAL A 292 12.50 -16.75 8.49
N THR A 293 11.35 -17.01 9.07
CA THR A 293 10.52 -16.02 9.75
C THR A 293 10.19 -16.51 11.15
N VAL A 294 10.09 -15.57 12.09
CA VAL A 294 9.45 -15.70 13.41
C VAL A 294 9.64 -17.08 14.09
N ARG A 295 10.49 -17.17 15.12
CA ARG A 295 10.69 -18.42 15.89
C ARG A 295 9.40 -18.96 16.50
N TYR A 296 8.90 -20.10 16.04
CA TYR A 296 7.87 -20.90 16.64
C TYR A 296 8.41 -21.60 17.90
N ILE A 297 7.76 -21.39 19.04
CA ILE A 297 8.13 -22.03 20.30
C ILE A 297 7.18 -23.20 20.51
N ARG A 298 7.68 -24.43 20.28
CA ARG A 298 6.91 -25.68 20.41
C ARG A 298 6.63 -26.08 21.87
N HIS A 299 7.33 -25.47 22.83
CA HIS A 299 7.19 -25.75 24.27
C HIS A 299 7.32 -24.46 25.07
N SER A 300 6.20 -23.87 25.50
CA SER A 300 6.20 -23.17 26.79
C SER A 300 5.50 -24.10 27.77
N LEU A 301 6.25 -24.57 28.77
CA LEU A 301 5.73 -25.27 29.94
C LEU A 301 4.57 -24.46 30.57
N PRO A 302 3.63 -25.10 31.27
CA PRO A 302 2.44 -24.45 31.85
C PRO A 302 2.72 -23.31 32.84
N ASN A 303 3.97 -23.11 33.27
CA ASN A 303 4.34 -22.15 34.32
C ASN A 303 5.07 -20.89 33.85
N LYS A 304 5.10 -20.59 32.55
CA LYS A 304 5.45 -19.25 32.06
C LYS A 304 4.44 -18.77 31.04
N LEU A 305 3.67 -17.76 31.44
CA LEU A 305 2.70 -17.01 30.64
C LEU A 305 3.37 -16.17 29.52
N ASP A 306 4.48 -16.63 28.96
CA ASP A 306 5.09 -16.09 27.74
C ASP A 306 4.77 -17.03 26.57
N ALA A 307 3.48 -17.36 26.43
CA ALA A 307 2.96 -17.96 25.22
C ALA A 307 2.91 -16.88 24.13
N GLN A 308 4.07 -16.46 23.62
CA GLN A 308 4.13 -15.84 22.29
C GLN A 308 3.84 -16.92 21.26
N VAL A 309 2.56 -17.28 21.18
CA VAL A 309 1.96 -18.10 20.14
C VAL A 309 2.12 -17.32 18.83
N LYS A 310 3.09 -17.73 18.02
CA LYS A 310 3.46 -17.01 16.82
C LYS A 310 2.69 -17.56 15.62
N PHE A 311 1.86 -16.69 15.05
CA PHE A 311 0.77 -16.99 14.11
C PHE A 311 1.17 -17.81 12.87
N ASN A 312 2.37 -17.61 12.30
CA ASN A 312 2.73 -18.13 10.98
C ASN A 312 2.70 -19.65 10.83
N PHE A 313 3.10 -20.41 11.86
CA PHE A 313 3.14 -21.88 11.78
C PHE A 313 2.11 -22.56 12.69
N LEU A 314 1.20 -21.79 13.28
CA LEU A 314 0.14 -22.30 14.14
C LEU A 314 -1.14 -22.59 13.35
N LEU A 315 -1.63 -21.61 12.59
CA LEU A 315 -2.95 -21.65 11.99
C LEU A 315 -2.94 -22.54 10.73
N PRO A 316 -3.73 -23.63 10.66
CA PRO A 316 -3.86 -24.44 9.46
C PRO A 316 -4.28 -23.59 8.23
N PHE A 317 -3.94 -24.04 7.02
CA PHE A 317 -4.05 -23.27 5.76
C PHE A 317 -3.11 -22.07 5.65
N TRP A 318 -3.07 -21.16 6.64
CA TRP A 318 -2.09 -20.06 6.65
C TRP A 318 -0.67 -20.63 6.69
N ARG A 319 -0.45 -21.57 7.62
CA ARG A 319 0.77 -22.36 7.74
C ARG A 319 1.20 -23.00 6.42
N ASP A 320 0.26 -23.62 5.70
CA ASP A 320 0.58 -24.30 4.45
C ASP A 320 0.84 -23.32 3.31
N LEU A 321 0.15 -22.19 3.27
CA LEU A 321 0.46 -21.10 2.33
C LEU A 321 1.89 -20.58 2.55
N VAL A 322 2.27 -20.26 3.79
CA VAL A 322 3.62 -19.74 4.07
C VAL A 322 4.69 -20.80 3.80
N LEU A 323 4.46 -22.07 4.14
CA LEU A 323 5.36 -23.18 3.78
C LEU A 323 5.47 -23.35 2.25
N ALA A 324 4.37 -23.17 1.53
CA ALA A 324 4.32 -23.25 0.07
C ALA A 324 5.06 -22.09 -0.61
N LEU A 325 5.04 -20.92 -0.01
CA LEU A 325 5.86 -19.78 -0.41
C LEU A 325 7.35 -19.96 -0.02
N GLY A 326 7.66 -20.92 0.85
CA GLY A 326 9.00 -21.30 1.27
C GLY A 326 9.50 -20.62 2.53
N PHE A 327 8.57 -20.22 3.40
CA PHE A 327 8.90 -19.84 4.76
C PHE A 327 9.23 -21.04 5.62
N LEU A 328 10.20 -20.87 6.51
CA LEU A 328 10.58 -21.83 7.55
C LEU A 328 10.76 -21.11 8.89
N ASP A 329 10.88 -21.88 9.95
CA ASP A 329 11.08 -21.36 11.29
C ASP A 329 12.47 -20.72 11.45
N ALA A 330 12.55 -19.61 12.18
CA ALA A 330 13.81 -18.88 12.44
C ALA A 330 14.61 -19.39 13.65
N SER A 331 14.34 -20.59 14.17
CA SER A 331 15.20 -21.19 15.19
C SER A 331 16.54 -21.63 14.62
N TYR A 332 17.53 -21.66 15.50
CA TYR A 332 18.87 -22.17 15.21
C TYR A 332 18.86 -23.56 14.57
N LYS A 333 18.01 -24.46 15.10
CA LYS A 333 17.87 -25.83 14.61
C LYS A 333 17.30 -25.87 13.19
N SER A 334 16.27 -25.08 12.92
CA SER A 334 15.65 -25.00 11.59
C SER A 334 16.64 -24.46 10.55
N ILE A 335 17.33 -23.36 10.87
CA ILE A 335 18.31 -22.77 9.95
C ILE A 335 19.48 -23.73 9.70
N ARG A 336 19.98 -24.40 10.73
CA ARG A 336 20.99 -25.45 10.56
C ARG A 336 20.50 -26.57 9.63
N ALA A 337 19.28 -27.05 9.81
CA ALA A 337 18.70 -28.08 8.94
C ALA A 337 18.57 -27.65 7.47
N ILE A 338 18.43 -26.34 7.19
CA ILE A 338 18.49 -25.79 5.82
C ILE A 338 19.91 -25.97 5.25
N PHE A 339 20.94 -25.65 6.03
CA PHE A 339 22.33 -25.75 5.59
C PHE A 339 22.79 -27.21 5.44
N ASP A 340 22.36 -28.11 6.34
CA ASP A 340 22.63 -29.55 6.24
C ASP A 340 22.09 -30.13 4.92
N GLN A 341 21.05 -29.53 4.35
CA GLN A 341 20.47 -29.89 3.05
C GLN A 341 21.11 -29.17 1.85
N GLN A 342 22.23 -28.48 2.04
CA GLN A 342 22.92 -27.75 0.98
C GLN A 342 22.06 -26.64 0.36
N ARG A 343 21.27 -25.95 1.19
CA ARG A 343 20.39 -24.84 0.79
C ARG A 343 20.82 -23.53 1.44
N SER A 344 20.35 -22.42 0.89
CA SER A 344 20.60 -21.08 1.42
C SER A 344 19.40 -20.57 2.22
N ALA A 345 19.66 -19.70 3.18
CA ALA A 345 18.63 -19.15 4.07
C ALA A 345 18.63 -17.62 4.03
N VAL A 346 17.45 -17.01 4.17
CA VAL A 346 17.28 -15.56 4.34
C VAL A 346 16.70 -15.30 5.72
N LEU A 347 17.38 -14.48 6.51
CA LEU A 347 16.99 -14.14 7.88
C LEU A 347 16.86 -12.62 8.02
N VAL A 348 15.73 -12.19 8.57
CA VAL A 348 15.53 -10.79 8.99
C VAL A 348 15.85 -10.70 10.50
N VAL A 349 17.07 -10.25 10.82
CA VAL A 349 17.64 -10.39 12.18
C VAL A 349 16.92 -9.51 13.22
N GLY A 350 16.43 -8.34 12.80
CA GLY A 350 15.71 -7.40 13.65
C GLY A 350 14.41 -7.92 14.26
N GLY A 351 13.71 -8.78 13.50
CA GLY A 351 12.43 -9.36 13.88
C GLY A 351 11.43 -8.35 14.43
N SER A 352 10.70 -8.75 15.47
CA SER A 352 9.67 -7.93 16.12
C SER A 352 10.20 -6.66 16.79
N GLN A 353 11.48 -6.61 17.18
CA GLN A 353 12.04 -5.44 17.85
C GLN A 353 12.28 -4.30 16.87
N GLU A 354 12.91 -4.58 15.72
CA GLU A 354 13.01 -3.58 14.64
C GLU A 354 11.62 -3.18 14.10
N ALA A 355 10.65 -4.12 14.08
CA ALA A 355 9.28 -3.81 13.66
C ALA A 355 8.56 -2.83 14.59
N LEU A 356 8.80 -2.90 15.90
CA LEU A 356 8.23 -1.98 16.90
C LEU A 356 8.89 -0.59 16.88
N GLU A 357 10.09 -0.48 16.34
CA GLU A 357 10.85 0.78 16.23
C GLU A 357 10.82 1.35 14.80
N ALA A 358 10.03 0.75 13.90
CA ALA A 358 9.94 1.12 12.50
C ALA A 358 9.17 2.44 12.32
N HIS A 359 9.91 3.55 12.24
CA HIS A 359 9.35 4.87 11.97
C HIS A 359 9.81 5.42 10.61
N PRO A 360 8.93 6.18 9.92
CA PRO A 360 9.30 6.88 8.71
C PRO A 360 10.58 7.71 8.88
N ASN A 361 11.43 7.66 7.86
CA ASN A 361 12.73 8.34 7.76
C ASN A 361 13.75 7.92 8.81
N THR A 362 13.59 6.74 9.42
CA THR A 362 14.56 6.18 10.36
C THR A 362 14.92 4.75 9.98
N ASN A 363 16.18 4.38 10.21
CA ASN A 363 16.67 3.00 10.06
C ASN A 363 17.43 2.62 11.33
N ARG A 364 16.72 2.12 12.34
CA ARG A 364 17.31 1.62 13.58
C ARG A 364 17.46 0.11 13.49
N LEU A 365 18.71 -0.37 13.56
CA LEU A 365 19.03 -1.78 13.44
C LEU A 365 19.39 -2.38 14.80
N VAL A 366 18.82 -3.54 15.10
CA VAL A 366 19.08 -4.29 16.33
C VAL A 366 20.10 -5.38 16.04
N LEU A 367 21.36 -4.97 15.87
CA LEU A 367 22.46 -5.86 15.45
C LEU A 367 23.42 -6.23 16.59
N ASN A 368 23.84 -5.26 17.42
CA ASN A 368 24.94 -5.44 18.39
C ASN A 368 24.72 -6.62 19.36
N LYS A 369 23.47 -6.88 19.74
CA LYS A 369 23.09 -7.96 20.66
C LYS A 369 22.76 -9.29 19.96
N ARG A 370 22.69 -9.33 18.62
CA ARG A 370 22.18 -10.47 17.82
C ARG A 370 23.31 -11.21 17.09
N LYS A 371 24.26 -11.78 17.83
CA LYS A 371 25.43 -12.48 17.25
C LYS A 371 25.20 -13.95 16.84
N GLY A 372 24.02 -14.50 17.15
CA GLY A 372 23.73 -15.92 16.96
C GLY A 372 23.77 -16.40 15.50
N PHE A 373 23.40 -15.55 14.54
CA PHE A 373 23.44 -15.91 13.13
C PHE A 373 24.87 -16.00 12.59
N ILE A 374 25.81 -15.19 13.11
CA ILE A 374 27.24 -15.28 12.77
C ILE A 374 27.82 -16.58 13.32
N LYS A 375 27.51 -16.91 14.59
CA LYS A 375 27.92 -18.18 15.19
C LYS A 375 27.43 -19.37 14.34
N LEU A 376 26.17 -19.35 13.93
CA LEU A 376 25.61 -20.40 13.09
C LEU A 376 26.30 -20.48 11.72
N ALA A 377 26.56 -19.33 11.09
CA ALA A 377 27.24 -19.30 9.80
C ALA A 377 28.64 -19.92 9.86
N LEU A 378 29.40 -19.62 10.92
CA LEU A 378 30.73 -20.20 11.16
C LEU A 378 30.66 -21.71 11.38
N GLU A 379 29.72 -22.18 12.21
CA GLU A 379 29.55 -23.60 12.50
C GLU A 379 29.10 -24.41 11.27
N SER A 380 28.32 -23.81 10.39
CA SER A 380 27.82 -24.44 9.16
C SER A 380 28.71 -24.20 7.93
N GLY A 381 29.79 -23.43 8.06
CA GLY A 381 30.70 -23.10 6.96
C GLY A 381 30.03 -22.33 5.80
N VAL A 382 29.01 -21.52 6.09
CA VAL A 382 28.23 -20.78 5.07
C VAL A 382 28.64 -19.31 4.99
N LYS A 383 28.54 -18.72 3.80
CA LYS A 383 28.88 -17.31 3.56
C LYS A 383 27.73 -16.40 4.01
N VAL A 384 28.03 -15.37 4.78
CA VAL A 384 27.04 -14.37 5.18
C VAL A 384 26.95 -13.28 4.12
N VAL A 385 25.75 -12.99 3.65
CA VAL A 385 25.49 -11.96 2.63
C VAL A 385 24.64 -10.85 3.25
N PRO A 386 25.15 -9.62 3.43
CA PRO A 386 24.34 -8.51 3.90
C PRO A 386 23.35 -8.08 2.82
N VAL A 387 22.11 -7.82 3.21
CA VAL A 387 21.04 -7.32 2.33
C VAL A 387 20.40 -6.11 2.99
N TYR A 388 20.36 -4.99 2.28
CA TYR A 388 19.77 -3.75 2.77
C TYR A 388 18.55 -3.33 1.94
N HIS A 389 17.46 -2.99 2.61
CA HIS A 389 16.19 -2.57 2.04
C HIS A 389 15.96 -1.07 2.30
N PHE A 390 16.11 -0.24 1.27
CA PHE A 390 15.82 1.19 1.38
C PHE A 390 14.31 1.46 1.31
N GLY A 391 13.80 2.35 2.17
CA GLY A 391 12.40 2.78 2.18
C GLY A 391 11.43 1.87 2.94
N GLU A 392 11.88 0.73 3.45
CA GLU A 392 11.05 -0.25 4.17
C GLU A 392 10.32 0.33 5.40
N THR A 393 10.97 1.21 6.18
CA THR A 393 10.38 1.89 7.35
C THR A 393 9.44 3.03 6.98
N ASN A 394 9.40 3.45 5.71
CA ASN A 394 8.51 4.50 5.21
C ASN A 394 7.17 3.97 4.70
N MET A 395 7.01 2.64 4.65
CA MET A 395 5.81 1.98 4.11
C MET A 395 4.58 2.13 5.01
N PHE A 396 4.79 2.36 6.31
CA PHE A 396 3.73 2.45 7.30
C PHE A 396 4.00 3.61 8.26
N THR A 397 2.94 4.29 8.68
CA THR A 397 3.00 5.25 9.78
C THR A 397 2.77 4.53 11.10
N GLN A 398 3.68 4.75 12.07
CA GLN A 398 3.51 4.28 13.45
C GLN A 398 3.37 5.48 14.38
N VAL A 399 2.42 5.40 15.31
CA VAL A 399 2.24 6.40 16.37
C VAL A 399 3.48 6.41 17.26
N ARG A 400 4.17 7.55 17.33
CA ARG A 400 5.20 7.78 18.36
C ARG A 400 4.50 8.20 19.65
N MET A 401 4.55 7.36 20.68
CA MET A 401 4.48 7.90 22.04
C MET A 401 5.82 8.61 22.30
N GLN A 402 5.81 9.95 22.29
CA GLN A 402 6.90 10.72 22.88
C GLN A 402 6.89 10.42 24.38
N TYR A 403 7.68 9.43 24.80
CA TYR A 403 7.92 9.22 26.22
C TYR A 403 8.60 10.47 26.77
N HIS A 404 7.89 11.18 27.65
CA HIS A 404 8.53 12.07 28.60
C HIS A 404 9.58 11.26 29.36
N ILE A 405 10.82 11.76 29.29
CA ILE A 405 12.02 11.41 30.05
C ILE A 405 11.83 10.26 31.05
N ARG A 406 12.38 9.07 30.74
CA ARG A 406 12.73 8.11 31.79
C ARG A 406 14.15 8.47 32.27
N PRO A 407 14.36 8.77 33.56
CA PRO A 407 15.71 8.87 34.11
C PRO A 407 16.42 7.53 33.93
N SER A 408 17.71 7.62 33.58
CA SER A 408 18.65 6.52 33.30
C SER A 408 18.72 5.47 34.39
#